data_AF-A0A6G3XFD0-F1
#
_entry.id   AF-A0A6G3XFD0-F1
#
_cell.length_a   1.000
_cell.length_b   1.000
_cell.length_c   1.000
_cell.angle_alpha   90.00
_cell.angle_beta   90.00
_cell.angle_gamma   90.00
#
_symmetry.space_group_name_H-M   'P 1'
#
loop_
_entity.id
_entity.type
_entity.pdbx_description
1 polymer ?
#
loop_
_entity_poly.entity_id
_entity_poly.type
_entity_poly.pdbx_seq_one_letter_code
_entity_poly.pdbx_strand_id
1 'polypeptide(L)'
;MLIRLNRAQPYVLSLFRFVVGLLFAFHGAATLFGVIGGNQAETGAWPGWYAALIQLVCGSLVALGLGTRAAAFLASGSMAYAYFKVHQPE
;
A
#
# COMPACT_ATOMS: atom_id res chain seq x y z
N MET A 1 24.20 14.75 -20.63
CA MET A 1 23.18 13.70 -20.38
C MET A 1 22.73 13.67 -18.92
N LEU A 2 23.64 13.72 -17.93
CA LEU A 2 23.32 13.65 -16.48
C LEU A 2 22.43 14.80 -15.93
N ILE A 3 22.54 16.00 -16.49
CA ILE A 3 21.78 17.19 -16.02
C ILE A 3 20.25 17.00 -16.12
N ARG A 4 19.77 16.30 -17.15
CA ARG A 4 18.34 16.04 -17.34
C ARG A 4 17.82 15.00 -16.34
N LEU A 5 18.62 13.99 -16.02
CA LEU A 5 18.30 12.96 -15.02
C LEU A 5 18.15 13.57 -13.62
N ASN A 6 19.11 14.42 -13.22
CA ASN A 6 19.06 15.10 -11.91
C ASN A 6 17.86 16.04 -11.77
N ARG A 7 17.39 16.66 -12.86
CA ARG A 7 16.20 17.52 -12.85
C ARG A 7 14.90 16.70 -12.77
N ALA A 8 14.84 15.54 -13.43
CA ALA A 8 13.65 14.68 -13.42
C ALA A 8 13.51 13.87 -12.11
N GLN A 9 14.61 13.60 -11.41
CA GLN A 9 14.67 12.79 -10.20
C GLN A 9 13.55 13.08 -9.16
N PRO A 10 13.33 14.31 -8.69
CA PRO A 10 12.30 14.56 -7.67
C PRO A 10 10.88 14.25 -8.16
N TYR A 11 10.60 14.45 -9.44
CA TYR A 11 9.30 14.14 -10.04
C TYR A 11 9.09 12.63 -10.16
N VAL A 12 10.12 11.91 -10.64
CA VAL A 12 10.06 10.45 -10.79
C VAL A 12 9.90 9.77 -9.43
N LEU A 13 10.65 10.20 -8.40
CA LEU A 13 10.52 9.66 -7.05
C LEU A 13 9.14 9.97 -6.44
N SER A 14 8.59 11.16 -6.69
CA SER A 14 7.24 11.53 -6.24
C SER A 14 6.16 10.70 -6.92
N LEU A 15 6.28 10.49 -8.23
CA LEU A 15 5.37 9.66 -9.01
C LEU A 15 5.44 8.19 -8.55
N PHE A 16 6.65 7.66 -8.37
CA PHE A 16 6.86 6.31 -7.87
C PHE A 16 6.17 6.11 -6.51
N ARG A 17 6.40 7.04 -5.58
CA ARG A 17 5.71 7.04 -4.28
C ARG A 17 4.19 7.08 -4.43
N PHE A 18 3.68 7.94 -5.30
CA PHE A 18 2.25 8.06 -5.55
C PHE A 18 1.66 6.74 -6.06
N VAL A 19 2.27 6.14 -7.07
CA VAL A 19 1.83 4.87 -7.67
C VAL A 19 1.85 3.74 -6.63
N VAL A 20 2.93 3.59 -5.88
CA VAL A 20 3.03 2.56 -4.84
C VAL A 20 1.94 2.74 -3.77
N GLY A 21 1.73 3.96 -3.29
CA GLY A 21 0.67 4.27 -2.32
C GLY A 21 -0.73 3.98 -2.88
N LEU A 22 -0.97 4.35 -4.14
CA LEU A 22 -2.25 4.11 -4.82
C LEU A 22 -2.56 2.61 -4.97
N LEU A 23 -1.55 1.80 -5.31
CA LEU A 23 -1.72 0.35 -5.43
C LEU A 23 -2.10 -0.30 -4.09
N PHE A 24 -1.48 0.14 -3.00
CA PHE A 24 -1.88 -0.28 -1.65
C PHE A 24 -3.31 0.16 -1.33
N ALA A 25 -3.67 1.41 -1.68
CA ALA A 25 -5.01 1.92 -1.45
C ALA A 25 -6.07 1.11 -2.22
N PHE A 26 -5.81 0.77 -3.48
CA PHE A 26 -6.69 -0.07 -4.28
C PHE A 26 -6.80 -1.49 -3.73
N HIS A 27 -5.72 -2.11 -3.27
CA HIS A 27 -5.79 -3.44 -2.67
C HIS A 27 -6.62 -3.44 -1.38
N GLY A 28 -6.45 -2.41 -0.55
CA GLY A 28 -7.27 -2.20 0.65
C GLY A 28 -8.74 -1.97 0.31
N ALA A 29 -9.03 -1.11 -0.67
CA ALA A 29 -10.39 -0.83 -1.13
C ALA A 29 -11.07 -2.08 -1.70
N ALA A 30 -10.35 -2.86 -2.52
CA ALA A 30 -10.85 -4.07 -3.12
C ALA A 30 -11.29 -5.09 -2.06
N THR A 31 -10.49 -5.24 -1.01
CA THR A 31 -10.79 -6.18 0.09
C THR A 31 -11.84 -5.63 1.07
N LEU A 32 -11.88 -4.32 1.35
CA LEU A 32 -12.86 -3.76 2.31
C LEU A 32 -14.24 -3.53 1.72
N PHE A 33 -14.32 -3.19 0.43
CA PHE A 33 -15.56 -2.75 -0.21
C PHE A 33 -15.99 -3.63 -1.39
N GLY A 34 -15.21 -4.65 -1.77
CA GLY A 34 -15.54 -5.52 -2.91
C GLY A 34 -15.49 -4.81 -4.26
N VAL A 35 -14.70 -3.73 -4.36
CA VAL A 35 -14.54 -2.93 -5.58
C VAL A 35 -13.32 -3.38 -6.39
N ILE A 36 -13.19 -2.90 -7.63
CA ILE A 36 -11.97 -3.14 -8.47
C ILE A 36 -11.69 -4.65 -8.65
N GLY A 37 -12.74 -5.46 -8.69
CA GLY A 37 -12.65 -6.91 -8.92
C GLY A 37 -12.18 -7.76 -7.72
N GLY A 38 -12.08 -7.19 -6.52
CA GLY A 38 -11.76 -7.92 -5.30
C GLY A 38 -12.98 -8.54 -4.61
N ASN A 39 -12.74 -9.61 -3.85
CA ASN A 39 -13.74 -10.16 -2.93
C ASN A 39 -13.73 -9.37 -1.61
N GLN A 40 -14.91 -8.93 -1.18
CA GLN A 40 -15.04 -8.24 0.09
C GLN A 40 -14.79 -9.19 1.27
N ALA A 41 -13.88 -8.83 2.16
CA ALA A 41 -13.67 -9.52 3.41
C ALA A 41 -14.80 -9.19 4.39
N GLU A 42 -15.21 -10.19 5.16
CA GLU A 42 -16.15 -9.98 6.27
C GLU A 42 -15.55 -9.00 7.30
N THR A 43 -16.39 -8.11 7.82
CA THR A 43 -15.95 -7.06 8.75
C THR A 43 -15.33 -7.66 10.00
N GLY A 44 -14.08 -7.29 10.28
CA GLY A 44 -13.33 -7.81 11.44
C GLY A 44 -12.69 -9.19 11.22
N ALA A 45 -12.78 -9.76 10.02
CA ALA A 45 -12.16 -11.05 9.73
C ALA A 45 -10.62 -10.97 9.76
N TRP A 46 -10.01 -11.83 10.56
CA TRP A 46 -8.56 -11.98 10.63
C TRP A 46 -8.02 -12.88 9.52
N PRO A 47 -6.87 -12.57 8.89
CA PRO A 47 -6.12 -11.31 8.95
C PRO A 47 -6.57 -10.26 7.91
N GLY A 48 -7.38 -10.68 6.94
CA GLY A 48 -7.62 -9.94 5.70
C GLY A 48 -8.24 -8.55 5.89
N TRP A 49 -9.22 -8.42 6.79
CA TRP A 49 -9.91 -7.13 6.99
C TRP A 49 -8.97 -6.07 7.60
N TYR A 50 -8.18 -6.45 8.60
CA TYR A 50 -7.21 -5.55 9.23
C TYR A 50 -6.06 -5.19 8.29
N ALA A 51 -5.55 -6.18 7.54
CA ALA A 51 -4.54 -5.91 6.53
C ALA A 51 -5.05 -4.92 5.48
N ALA A 52 -6.28 -5.09 5.00
CA ALA A 52 -6.89 -4.20 4.01
C ALA A 52 -7.11 -2.77 4.54
N LEU A 53 -7.49 -2.62 5.81
CA LEU A 53 -7.59 -1.31 6.47
C LEU A 53 -6.25 -0.60 6.55
N ILE A 54 -5.19 -1.31 6.94
CA ILE A 54 -3.83 -0.75 6.97
C ILE A 54 -3.41 -0.32 5.56
N GLN A 55 -3.65 -1.16 4.55
CA GLN A 55 -3.30 -0.87 3.17
C GLN A 55 -4.04 0.34 2.61
N LEU A 56 -5.34 0.47 2.89
CA LEU A 56 -6.15 1.60 2.44
C LEU A 56 -5.66 2.91 3.05
N VAL A 57 -5.52 2.95 4.38
CA VAL A 57 -5.13 4.16 5.12
C VAL A 57 -3.67 4.53 4.83
N CYS A 58 -2.75 3.59 5.01
CA CYS A 58 -1.32 3.87 4.83
C CYS A 58 -0.97 4.10 3.35
N GLY A 59 -1.58 3.35 2.42
CA GLY A 59 -1.42 3.57 0.99
C GLY A 59 -1.86 4.97 0.57
N SER A 60 -3.02 5.43 1.06
CA SER A 60 -3.52 6.79 0.79
C SER A 60 -2.59 7.86 1.37
N LEU A 61 -2.11 7.69 2.60
CA LEU A 61 -1.14 8.61 3.22
C LEU A 61 0.17 8.67 2.43
N VAL A 62 0.70 7.51 2.01
CA VAL A 62 1.89 7.42 1.16
C VAL A 62 1.66 8.11 -0.18
N ALA A 63 0.51 7.92 -0.82
CA ALA A 63 0.19 8.55 -2.09
C ALA A 63 0.12 10.08 -1.96
N LEU A 64 -0.59 10.59 -0.95
CA LEU A 64 -0.76 12.02 -0.69
C LEU A 64 0.52 12.70 -0.16
N GLY A 65 1.48 11.94 0.36
CA GLY A 65 2.74 12.49 0.88
C GLY A 65 2.69 12.89 2.34
N LEU A 66 1.72 12.36 3.09
CA LEU A 66 1.49 12.67 4.50
C LEU A 66 2.11 11.58 5.38
N GLY A 67 3.02 11.94 6.29
CA GLY A 67 3.60 10.99 7.25
C GLY A 67 4.25 9.76 6.60
N THR A 68 4.79 9.91 5.39
CA THR A 68 5.16 8.82 4.47
C THR A 68 6.06 7.75 5.09
N ARG A 69 7.00 8.14 5.96
CA ARG A 69 7.90 7.21 6.64
C ARG A 69 7.16 6.23 7.56
N ALA A 70 6.25 6.76 8.39
CA ALA A 70 5.47 5.94 9.31
C ALA A 70 4.42 5.10 8.57
N ALA A 71 3.73 5.71 7.61
CA ALA A 71 2.74 5.02 6.78
C ALA A 71 3.37 3.87 5.97
N ALA A 72 4.54 4.10 5.34
CA ALA A 72 5.25 3.06 4.60
C ALA A 72 5.73 1.92 5.50
N PHE A 73 6.17 2.21 6.73
CA PHE A 73 6.57 1.20 7.70
C PHE A 73 5.40 0.30 8.13
N LEU A 74 4.23 0.89 8.41
CA LEU A 74 3.03 0.12 8.75
C LEU A 74 2.54 -0.72 7.56
N ALA A 75 2.51 -0.12 6.36
CA ALA A 75 2.14 -0.81 5.13
C ALA A 75 3.06 -2.02 4.85
N SER A 76 4.38 -1.85 4.97
CA SER A 76 5.33 -2.95 4.76
C SER A 76 5.18 -4.05 5.82
N GLY A 77 4.88 -3.69 7.07
CA GLY A 77 4.59 -4.67 8.14
C GLY A 77 3.41 -5.57 7.81
N SER A 78 2.34 -5.02 7.23
CA SER A 78 1.19 -5.83 6.78
C SER A 78 1.55 -6.84 5.68
N MET A 79 2.43 -6.46 4.75
CA MET A 79 2.92 -7.36 3.70
C MET A 79 3.87 -8.42 4.23
N ALA A 80 4.75 -8.05 5.18
CA ALA A 80 5.63 -9.01 5.83
C ALA A 80 4.82 -10.08 6.56
N TYR A 81 3.78 -9.68 7.32
CA TYR A 81 2.85 -10.63 7.93
C TYR A 81 2.18 -11.52 6.89
N ALA A 82 1.62 -10.94 5.82
CA ALA A 82 0.95 -11.70 4.76
C ALA A 82 1.90 -12.71 4.09
N TYR A 83 3.16 -12.34 3.87
CA TYR A 83 4.15 -13.24 3.31
C TYR A 83 4.40 -14.43 4.24
N PHE A 84 4.82 -14.19 5.49
CA PHE A 84 5.23 -15.26 6.42
C PHE A 84 4.08 -16.04 7.07
N LYS A 85 2.84 -15.52 7.07
CA LYS A 85 1.70 -16.22 7.71
C LYS A 85 0.68 -16.75 6.73
N VAL A 86 0.58 -16.18 5.53
CA VAL A 86 -0.41 -16.60 4.54
C VAL A 86 0.25 -17.33 3.37
N HIS A 87 1.36 -16.80 2.84
CA HIS A 87 1.98 -17.35 1.62
C HIS A 87 3.10 -18.35 1.90
N GLN A 88 3.81 -18.18 3.02
CA GLN A 88 4.90 -19.06 3.45
C GLN A 88 4.73 -19.40 4.95
N PRO A 89 3.73 -20.20 5.32
CA PRO A 89 3.44 -20.54 6.72
C PRO A 89 4.41 -21.55 7.37
N GLU A 90 5.26 -22.20 6.57
CA GLU A 90 6.31 -23.17 6.95
C GLU A 90 7.72 -22.57 6.83
#